data_AF-Q0AQT0-F1
#
_entry.id   AF-Q0AQT0-F1
#
_cell.length_a   1.000
_cell.length_b   1.000
_cell.length_c   1.000
_cell.angle_alpha   90.00
_cell.angle_beta   90.00
_cell.angle_gamma   90.00
#
_symmetry.space_group_name_H-M   'P 1'
#
loop_
_entity.id
_entity.type
_entity.pdbx_description
1 polymer ?
#
loop_
_entity_poly.entity_id
_entity_poly.type
_entity_poly.pdbx_seq_one_letter_code
_entity_poly.pdbx_strand_id
1 'polypeptide(L)'
;MFDLAPGQSVAAGQIARLTVRTPIGTDGFWVPTAALAEGRRGLWSVYVLAPADSGTFQLEPRVVETVRVEAERIYVRGAVADGELLLASGLQRITPGQIVVPAVPEVQAR
;
A
#
# COMPACT_ATOMS: atom_id res chain seq x y z
N MET A 1 -3.95 24.80 -6.29
CA MET A 1 -5.15 25.66 -6.39
C MET A 1 -5.69 25.90 -4.99
N PHE A 2 -5.98 27.15 -4.63
CA PHE A 2 -6.62 27.44 -3.35
C PHE A 2 -8.09 27.05 -3.39
N ASP A 3 -8.60 26.49 -2.30
CA ASP A 3 -10.00 26.15 -2.13
C ASP A 3 -10.78 27.39 -1.68
N LEU A 4 -11.27 28.16 -2.67
CA LEU A 4 -12.02 29.39 -2.48
C LEU A 4 -13.26 29.35 -3.39
N ALA A 5 -14.42 29.75 -2.85
CA ALA A 5 -15.62 29.86 -3.65
C ALA A 5 -15.51 31.01 -4.66
N PRO A 6 -16.10 30.90 -5.87
CA PRO A 6 -16.11 31.98 -6.84
C PRO A 6 -16.74 33.25 -6.24
N GLY A 7 -16.04 34.39 -6.33
CA GLY A 7 -16.52 35.67 -5.80
C GLY A 7 -16.39 35.84 -4.29
N GLN A 8 -15.75 34.91 -3.59
CA GLN A 8 -15.47 35.07 -2.16
C GLN A 8 -14.51 36.23 -1.92
N SER A 9 -14.95 37.24 -1.18
CA SER A 9 -14.08 38.32 -0.69
C SER A 9 -13.04 37.74 0.27
N VAL A 10 -11.77 38.04 0.03
CA VAL A 10 -10.63 37.55 0.80
C VAL A 10 -9.90 38.72 1.44
N ALA A 11 -9.60 38.62 2.73
CA ALA A 11 -8.86 39.62 3.48
C ALA A 11 -7.38 39.24 3.64
N ALA A 12 -6.51 40.25 3.76
CA ALA A 12 -5.13 40.03 4.15
C ALA A 12 -5.04 39.39 5.55
N GLY A 13 -4.28 38.30 5.68
CA GLY A 13 -4.18 37.53 6.92
C GLY A 13 -5.21 36.40 7.07
N GLN A 14 -6.13 36.23 6.11
CA GLN A 14 -7.10 35.13 6.12
C GLN A 14 -6.42 33.77 5.83
N ILE A 15 -6.82 32.73 6.57
CA ILE A 15 -6.35 31.36 6.36
C ILE A 15 -7.03 30.78 5.11
N ALA A 16 -6.26 30.18 4.22
CA ALA A 16 -6.74 29.48 3.04
C ALA A 16 -6.12 28.09 2.92
N ARG A 17 -6.81 27.16 2.25
CA ARG A 17 -6.30 25.82 1.96
C ARG A 17 -5.75 25.78 0.54
N LEU A 18 -4.52 25.31 0.37
CA LEU A 18 -3.90 25.10 -0.94
C LEU A 18 -3.83 23.61 -1.25
N THR A 19 -4.43 23.21 -2.37
CA THR A 19 -4.25 21.86 -2.92
C THR A 19 -3.10 21.88 -3.92
N VAL A 20 -2.00 21.20 -3.58
CA VAL A 20 -0.84 20.98 -4.47
C VAL A 20 -0.85 19.52 -4.90
N ARG A 21 -0.71 19.27 -6.21
CA ARG A 21 -0.49 17.92 -6.72
C ARG A 21 0.99 17.61 -6.64
N THR A 22 1.34 16.58 -5.86
CA THR A 22 2.70 16.05 -5.82
C THR A 22 2.72 14.73 -6.58
N PRO A 23 3.18 14.71 -7.84
CA PRO A 23 3.28 13.47 -8.61
C PRO A 23 4.31 12.54 -7.96
N ILE A 24 4.11 11.23 -8.12
CA ILE A 24 5.08 10.22 -7.70
C ILE A 24 5.91 9.88 -8.93
N GLY A 25 7.18 10.29 -8.94
CA GLY A 25 8.08 10.12 -10.09
C GLY A 25 8.81 8.78 -10.11
N THR A 26 8.30 7.79 -9.39
CA THR A 26 9.01 6.57 -9.04
C THR A 26 8.06 5.39 -9.05
N ASP A 27 8.41 4.34 -9.80
CA ASP A 27 7.70 3.06 -9.88
C ASP A 27 7.41 2.44 -8.52
N GLY A 28 6.25 1.82 -8.40
CA GLY A 28 5.68 1.27 -7.18
C GLY A 28 4.24 0.86 -7.44
N PHE A 29 3.56 0.36 -6.42
CA PHE A 29 2.21 -0.18 -6.55
C PHE A 29 1.38 0.17 -5.32
N TRP A 30 0.05 0.15 -5.49
CA TRP A 30 -0.88 0.39 -4.39
C TRP A 30 -1.20 -0.90 -3.65
N VAL A 31 -1.20 -0.84 -2.33
CA VAL A 31 -1.70 -1.90 -1.45
C VAL A 31 -2.73 -1.36 -0.47
N PRO A 32 -3.69 -2.17 0.01
CA PRO A 32 -4.51 -1.81 1.15
C PRO A 32 -3.64 -1.49 2.37
N THR A 33 -4.04 -0.54 3.20
CA THR A 33 -3.35 -0.24 4.48
C THR A 33 -3.22 -1.50 5.35
N ALA A 34 -4.24 -2.36 5.33
CA ALA A 34 -4.28 -3.63 6.06
C ALA A 34 -3.31 -4.72 5.56
N ALA A 35 -2.67 -4.52 4.40
CA ALA A 35 -1.66 -5.44 3.85
C ALA A 35 -0.25 -5.15 4.39
N LEU A 36 -0.05 -4.01 5.05
CA LEU A 36 1.25 -3.57 5.54
C LEU A 36 1.54 -4.20 6.90
N ALA A 37 2.59 -5.03 6.95
CA ALA A 37 3.08 -5.66 8.16
C ALA A 37 4.30 -4.91 8.69
N GLU A 38 4.36 -4.70 10.00
CA GLU A 38 5.56 -4.20 10.65
C GLU A 38 6.69 -5.24 10.49
N GLY A 39 7.77 -4.83 9.84
CA GLY A 39 8.92 -5.66 9.52
C GLY A 39 10.07 -5.47 10.51
N ARG A 40 11.24 -6.00 10.14
CA ARG A 40 12.44 -5.91 10.99
C ARG A 40 12.99 -4.48 11.01
N ARG A 41 13.43 -4.03 12.20
CA ARG A 41 14.11 -2.73 12.41
C ARG A 41 13.27 -1.51 11.98
N GLY A 42 11.94 -1.59 12.08
CA GLY A 42 11.04 -0.48 11.77
C GLY A 42 10.79 -0.25 10.27
N LEU A 43 11.21 -1.18 9.40
CA LEU A 43 10.82 -1.19 7.99
C LEU A 43 9.46 -1.86 7.82
N TRP A 44 8.72 -1.47 6.79
CA TRP A 44 7.47 -2.12 6.44
C TRP A 44 7.68 -3.33 5.54
N SER A 45 6.75 -4.27 5.57
CA SER A 45 6.75 -5.44 4.68
C SER A 45 5.34 -5.72 4.17
N VAL A 46 5.25 -6.36 3.02
CA VAL A 46 4.03 -7.02 2.53
C VAL A 46 4.30 -8.52 2.43
N TYR A 47 3.26 -9.34 2.45
CA TYR A 47 3.42 -10.78 2.21
C TYR A 47 3.04 -11.13 0.78
N VAL A 48 3.98 -11.71 0.05
CA VAL A 48 3.75 -12.32 -1.26
C VAL A 48 3.31 -13.77 -1.07
N LEU A 49 2.37 -14.21 -1.89
CA LEU A 49 1.94 -15.59 -1.98
C LEU A 49 2.82 -16.32 -3.00
N ALA A 50 3.91 -16.94 -2.52
CA ALA A 50 4.78 -17.76 -3.35
C ALA A 50 4.14 -19.14 -3.59
N PRO A 51 4.01 -19.61 -4.84
CA PRO A 51 3.43 -20.93 -5.11
C PRO A 51 4.20 -22.04 -4.37
N ALA A 52 3.49 -22.90 -3.63
CA ALA A 52 4.08 -24.02 -2.89
C ALA A 52 3.72 -25.37 -3.52
N ASP A 53 2.42 -25.68 -3.55
CA ASP A 53 1.85 -26.85 -4.23
C ASP A 53 0.61 -26.45 -5.04
N SER A 54 -0.09 -27.42 -5.65
CA SER A 54 -1.28 -27.18 -6.45
C SER A 54 -2.39 -26.47 -5.66
N GLY A 55 -2.49 -25.15 -5.84
CA GLY A 55 -3.51 -24.30 -5.22
C GLY A 55 -3.16 -23.78 -3.82
N THR A 56 -1.94 -24.02 -3.34
CA THR A 56 -1.46 -23.51 -2.05
C THR A 56 -0.28 -22.57 -2.26
N PHE A 57 -0.13 -21.65 -1.32
CA PHE A 57 0.90 -20.62 -1.37
C PHE A 57 1.58 -20.49 -0.02
N GLN A 58 2.88 -20.24 -0.02
CA GLN A 58 3.64 -19.88 1.15
C GLN A 58 3.72 -18.36 1.28
N LEU A 59 3.46 -17.83 2.47
CA LEU A 59 3.59 -16.40 2.74
C LEU A 59 5.06 -15.99 2.93
N GLU A 60 5.59 -15.21 1.98
CA GLU A 60 6.94 -14.66 2.02
C GLU A 60 6.92 -13.15 2.30
N PRO A 61 7.54 -12.68 3.40
CA PRO A 61 7.63 -11.25 3.67
C PRO A 61 8.62 -10.58 2.70
N ARG A 62 8.17 -9.51 2.03
CA ARG A 62 8.99 -8.63 1.19
C ARG A 62 9.01 -7.23 1.78
N VAL A 63 10.22 -6.72 2.03
CA VAL A 63 10.41 -5.38 2.58
C VAL A 63 10.00 -4.34 1.53
N VAL A 64 9.26 -3.32 1.98
CA VAL A 64 8.81 -2.20 1.17
C VAL A 64 8.98 -0.88 1.90
N GLU A 65 9.11 0.18 1.12
CA GLU A 65 9.12 1.57 1.57
C GLU A 65 7.77 2.21 1.27
N THR A 66 7.29 3.07 2.18
CA THR A 66 6.06 3.85 1.98
C THR A 66 6.38 5.15 1.27
N VAL A 67 5.73 5.37 0.12
CA VAL A 67 5.95 6.56 -0.71
C VAL A 67 4.79 7.54 -0.57
N ARG A 68 3.56 7.03 -0.46
CA ARG A 68 2.36 7.84 -0.16
C ARG A 68 1.38 7.04 0.68
N VAL A 69 0.85 7.67 1.72
CA VAL A 69 -0.21 7.11 2.56
C VAL A 69 -1.51 7.86 2.28
N GLU A 70 -2.56 7.12 1.95
CA GLU A 70 -3.95 7.58 1.91
C GLU A 70 -4.76 6.80 2.96
N ALA A 71 -6.04 7.16 3.17
CA ALA A 71 -6.85 6.57 4.23
C ALA A 71 -6.97 5.03 4.13
N GLU A 72 -7.20 4.51 2.92
CA GLU A 72 -7.49 3.09 2.69
C GLU A 72 -6.36 2.32 1.97
N ARG A 73 -5.38 3.05 1.42
CA ARG A 73 -4.33 2.47 0.60
C ARG A 73 -3.01 3.21 0.75
N ILE A 74 -1.93 2.51 0.48
CA ILE A 74 -0.57 3.02 0.57
C ILE A 74 0.12 2.71 -0.75
N TYR A 75 0.75 3.72 -1.33
CA TYR A 75 1.66 3.53 -2.46
C TYR A 75 3.01 3.14 -1.89
N VAL A 76 3.46 1.94 -2.24
CA VAL A 76 4.70 1.36 -1.75
C VAL A 76 5.65 1.05 -2.90
N ARG A 77 6.92 0.89 -2.56
CA ARG A 77 7.98 0.47 -3.47
C ARG A 77 8.83 -0.59 -2.78
N GLY A 78 9.28 -1.59 -3.52
CA GLY A 78 10.18 -2.61 -2.99
C GLY A 78 10.33 -3.79 -3.93
N ALA A 79 10.89 -4.88 -3.42
CA ALA A 79 11.18 -6.09 -4.19
C ALA A 79 9.95 -7.01 -4.32
N VAL A 80 8.91 -6.51 -4.97
CA VAL A 80 7.74 -7.26 -5.43
C VAL A 80 7.68 -7.14 -6.95
N ALA A 81 7.56 -8.26 -7.64
CA ALA A 81 7.50 -8.33 -9.10
C ALA A 81 6.06 -8.16 -9.58
N ASP A 82 5.91 -7.64 -10.81
CA ASP A 82 4.62 -7.50 -11.46
C ASP A 82 3.90 -8.85 -11.57
N GLY A 83 2.61 -8.86 -11.23
CA GLY A 83 1.77 -10.05 -11.28
C GLY A 83 1.91 -11.01 -10.09
N GLU A 84 2.78 -10.72 -9.11
CA GLU A 84 2.77 -11.45 -7.84
C GLU A 84 1.48 -11.19 -7.06
N LEU A 85 0.99 -12.23 -6.38
CA LEU A 85 -0.18 -12.15 -5.50
C LEU A 85 0.26 -11.69 -4.11
N LEU A 86 -0.50 -10.77 -3.54
CA LEU A 86 -0.21 -10.17 -2.23
C LEU A 86 -1.35 -10.43 -1.24
N LEU A 87 -0.98 -10.72 0.00
CA LEU A 87 -1.94 -10.82 1.09
C LEU A 87 -2.56 -9.44 1.35
N ALA A 88 -3.84 -9.28 1.00
CA ALA A 88 -4.51 -7.98 1.07
C ALA A 88 -4.96 -7.59 2.48
N SER A 89 -5.17 -8.57 3.37
CA SER A 89 -5.65 -8.37 4.74
C SER A 89 -5.42 -9.61 5.61
N GLY A 90 -5.73 -9.52 6.91
CA GLY A 90 -5.72 -10.69 7.80
C GLY A 90 -4.38 -10.97 8.48
N LEU A 91 -3.48 -9.99 8.49
CA LEU A 91 -2.14 -10.08 9.12
C LEU A 91 -2.18 -10.54 10.58
N GLN A 92 -3.26 -10.26 11.31
CA GLN A 92 -3.44 -10.65 12.71
C GLN A 92 -3.66 -12.16 12.91
N ARG A 93 -3.80 -12.95 11.84
CA ARG A 93 -4.01 -14.40 11.90
C ARG A 93 -2.93 -15.22 11.18
N ILE A 94 -1.87 -14.56 10.70
CA ILE A 94 -0.83 -15.22 9.90
C ILE A 94 0.54 -15.18 10.57
N THR A 95 1.38 -16.14 10.20
CA THR A 95 2.81 -16.20 10.57
C THR A 95 3.66 -16.28 9.30
N PRO A 96 4.85 -15.65 9.25
CA PRO A 96 5.79 -15.83 8.15
C PRO A 96 6.01 -17.31 7.80
N GLY A 97 6.00 -17.64 6.51
CA GLY A 97 6.22 -19.00 6.01
C GLY A 97 5.01 -19.93 6.11
N GLN A 98 3.85 -19.44 6.59
CA GLN A 98 2.62 -20.22 6.64
C GLN A 98 2.10 -20.56 5.24
N ILE A 99 1.60 -21.79 5.09
CA ILE A 99 0.89 -22.23 3.89
C ILE A 99 -0.57 -21.80 3.97
N VAL A 100 -1.05 -21.15 2.91
CA VAL A 100 -2.40 -20.60 2.81
C VAL A 100 -3.07 -21.01 1.49
N VAL A 101 -4.40 -20.94 1.48
CA VAL A 101 -5.23 -21.01 0.28
C VAL A 101 -5.98 -19.68 0.15
N PRO A 102 -5.92 -19.00 -1.01
CA PRO A 102 -6.63 -17.73 -1.20
C PRO A 102 -8.15 -17.94 -1.10
N ALA A 103 -8.82 -17.10 -0.32
CA ALA A 103 -10.29 -17.13 -0.23
C ALA A 103 -10.97 -16.45 -1.45
N VAL A 104 -10.24 -15.58 -2.15
CA VAL A 104 -10.64 -14.84 -3.36
C VAL A 104 -9.36 -14.52 -4.16
N PRO A 105 -9.42 -14.19 -5.48
CA PRO A 105 -8.25 -13.71 -6.20
C PRO A 105 -7.75 -12.41 -5.55
N GLU A 106 -6.57 -12.47 -4.93
CA GLU A 106 -6.02 -11.36 -4.15
C GLU A 106 -5.34 -10.31 -5.04
N VAL A 107 -5.08 -9.15 -4.44
CA VAL A 107 -4.52 -7.95 -5.07
C VAL A 107 -3.22 -8.29 -5.82
N GLN A 108 -3.15 -7.90 -7.09
CA GLN A 108 -1.95 -8.04 -7.92
C GLN A 108 -1.12 -6.75 -7.85
N ALA A 109 0.20 -6.89 -7.76
CA ALA A 109 1.12 -5.76 -7.92
C ALA A 109 1.03 -5.22 -9.36
N ARG A 110 0.61 -3.95 -9.50
CA ARG A 110 0.57 -3.18 -10.75
C ARG A 110 0.77 -1.69 -10.48
#